data_AF-A0A2K2VG08-F1
#
_entry.id   AF-A0A2K2VG08-F1
#
_cell.length_a   1.000
_cell.length_b   1.000
_cell.length_c   1.000
_cell.angle_alpha   90.00
_cell.angle_beta   90.00
_cell.angle_gamma   90.00
#
_symmetry.space_group_name_H-M   'P 1'
#
loop_
_entity.id
_entity.type
_entity.pdbx_description
1 polymer ?
#
loop_
_entity_poly.entity_id
_entity_poly.type
_entity_poly.pdbx_seq_one_letter_code
_entity_poly.pdbx_strand_id
1 'polypeptide(L)'
;MPTQKTLSLLRRAEEIASDNSDLTRSWLYFVLLIGSMFFGGFLLYLFPGAPLLGFSFHILIFIAPPLLTSMFIMYRVVEQRNRHFRRSLEFYETVAEVFESLGVSSSVSRALRSFLEDLRSVSRERNALRDTLLSLTFFYMIYLSHVIQNDYHKHSSTEKNMLDLINFLLGGNAFSSVKEKFVIVGRSNSLLIILALLPFLVVPYLGIILLFLVDYTAWFSNEHIKSQKQFEKTIVEALKNLSSFRQFLVK
;
A
#
# COMPACT_ATOMS: atom_id res chain seq x y z
N MET A 1 -25.24 27.68 9.18
CA MET A 1 -25.49 26.23 9.06
C MET A 1 -24.51 25.66 8.05
N PRO A 2 -23.84 24.50 8.29
CA PRO A 2 -23.15 23.80 7.23
C PRO A 2 -24.17 23.56 6.14
N THR A 3 -23.79 23.91 4.92
CA THR A 3 -24.69 23.72 3.78
C THR A 3 -25.03 22.24 3.66
N GLN A 4 -26.19 21.90 3.11
CA GLN A 4 -26.51 20.51 2.79
C GLN A 4 -25.39 19.85 1.98
N LYS A 5 -24.72 20.63 1.13
CA LYS A 5 -23.50 20.24 0.40
C LYS A 5 -22.33 19.88 1.32
N THR A 6 -22.03 20.68 2.34
CA THR A 6 -20.95 20.38 3.31
C THR A 6 -21.23 19.05 4.04
N LEU A 7 -22.47 18.83 4.47
CA LEU A 7 -22.87 17.60 5.16
C LEU A 7 -22.76 16.36 4.25
N SER A 8 -23.20 16.47 2.98
CA SER A 8 -23.04 15.37 2.03
C SER A 8 -21.58 15.05 1.73
N LEU A 9 -20.71 16.06 1.67
CA LEU A 9 -19.27 15.86 1.46
C LEU A 9 -18.60 15.20 2.66
N LEU A 10 -18.94 15.61 3.88
CA LEU A 10 -18.42 14.97 5.10
C LEU A 10 -18.84 13.50 5.20
N ARG A 11 -20.09 13.19 4.82
CA ARG A 11 -20.58 11.80 4.76
C ARG A 11 -19.82 10.98 3.72
N ARG A 12 -19.58 11.54 2.52
CA ARG A 12 -18.79 10.89 1.48
C ARG A 12 -17.35 10.61 1.96
N ALA A 13 -16.71 11.58 2.60
CA ALA A 13 -15.37 11.40 3.14
C ALA A 13 -15.32 10.30 4.22
N GLU A 14 -16.34 10.22 5.07
CA GLU A 14 -16.50 9.15 6.07
C GLU A 14 -16.68 7.78 5.42
N GLU A 15 -17.53 7.68 4.40
CA GLU A 15 -17.75 6.44 3.64
C GLU A 15 -16.43 5.95 3.02
N ILE A 16 -15.65 6.82 2.39
CA ILE A 16 -14.33 6.51 1.81
C ILE A 16 -13.31 6.09 2.89
N ALA A 17 -13.28 6.78 4.03
CA ALA A 17 -12.37 6.47 5.16
C ALA A 17 -12.73 5.16 5.87
N SER A 18 -13.99 4.71 5.77
CA SER A 18 -14.49 3.48 6.40
C SER A 18 -14.23 2.21 5.59
N ASP A 19 -13.83 2.32 4.31
CA ASP A 19 -13.58 1.17 3.45
C ASP A 19 -12.43 0.29 4.00
N ASN A 20 -12.71 -1.00 4.19
CA ASN A 20 -11.81 -2.00 4.77
C ASN A 20 -11.17 -2.95 3.73
N SER A 21 -11.32 -2.69 2.43
CA SER A 21 -11.01 -3.64 1.34
C SER A 21 -9.53 -4.01 1.10
N ASP A 22 -8.57 -3.56 1.92
CA ASP A 22 -7.17 -3.41 1.48
C ASP A 22 -6.09 -4.02 2.39
N LEU A 23 -6.24 -5.25 2.88
CA LEU A 23 -5.12 -5.95 3.52
C LEU A 23 -4.83 -7.29 2.85
N THR A 24 -3.62 -7.43 2.32
CA THR A 24 -3.09 -8.69 1.81
C THR A 24 -2.67 -9.58 2.99
N ARG A 25 -3.29 -10.77 3.11
CA ARG A 25 -2.93 -11.75 4.15
C ARG A 25 -1.86 -12.71 3.62
N SER A 26 -0.63 -12.24 3.51
CA SER A 26 0.49 -13.00 2.93
C SER A 26 0.99 -14.17 3.80
N TRP A 27 0.82 -14.09 5.14
CA TRP A 27 1.29 -15.11 6.09
C TRP A 27 0.68 -16.51 5.88
N LEU A 28 -0.57 -16.59 5.39
CA LEU A 28 -1.24 -17.87 5.16
C LEU A 28 -0.48 -18.71 4.10
N TYR A 29 0.07 -18.03 3.10
CA TYR A 29 0.79 -18.67 2.01
C TYR A 29 2.19 -19.14 2.44
N PHE A 30 2.81 -18.46 3.41
CA PHE A 30 4.05 -18.91 4.04
C PHE A 30 3.87 -20.23 4.80
N VAL A 31 2.77 -20.36 5.56
CA VAL A 31 2.46 -21.59 6.29
C VAL A 31 2.26 -22.77 5.34
N LEU A 32 1.51 -22.56 4.25
CA LEU A 32 1.28 -23.58 3.23
C LEU A 32 2.58 -23.99 2.52
N LEU A 33 3.48 -23.05 2.25
CA LEU A 33 4.77 -23.33 1.64
C LEU A 33 5.69 -24.13 2.56
N ILE A 34 5.84 -23.71 3.81
CA ILE A 34 6.70 -24.41 4.78
C ILE A 34 6.19 -25.85 4.95
N GLY A 35 4.87 -26.03 5.06
CA GLY A 35 4.24 -27.35 5.09
C GLY A 35 4.57 -28.20 3.85
N SER A 36 4.52 -27.62 2.64
CA SER A 36 4.83 -28.37 1.41
C SER A 36 6.31 -28.77 1.32
N MET A 37 7.22 -27.93 1.81
CA MET A 37 8.66 -28.23 1.85
C MET A 37 8.98 -29.40 2.79
N PHE A 38 8.42 -29.41 4.01
CA PHE A 38 8.59 -30.53 4.94
C PHE A 38 8.00 -31.82 4.40
N PHE A 39 6.83 -31.75 3.77
CA PHE A 39 6.19 -32.90 3.14
C PHE A 39 7.01 -33.45 1.96
N GLY A 40 7.58 -32.58 1.12
CA GLY A 40 8.46 -32.99 0.02
C GLY A 40 9.74 -33.67 0.49
N GLY A 41 10.41 -33.12 1.50
CA GLY A 41 11.59 -33.73 2.11
C GLY A 41 11.30 -35.11 2.71
N PHE A 42 10.14 -35.26 3.35
CA PHE A 42 9.66 -36.53 3.88
C PHE A 42 9.41 -37.57 2.78
N LEU A 43 8.78 -37.19 1.67
CA LEU A 43 8.58 -38.09 0.54
C LEU A 43 9.90 -38.54 -0.10
N LEU A 44 10.88 -37.65 -0.24
CA LEU A 44 12.20 -37.99 -0.76
C LEU A 44 12.96 -38.96 0.14
N TYR A 45 12.81 -38.81 1.46
CA TYR A 45 13.35 -39.74 2.45
C TYR A 45 12.75 -41.14 2.33
N LEU A 46 11.44 -41.24 2.06
CA LEU A 46 10.75 -42.53 1.91
C LEU A 46 11.09 -43.27 0.60
N PHE A 47 11.55 -42.58 -0.45
CA PHE A 47 11.77 -43.16 -1.78
C PHE A 47 13.17 -42.82 -2.38
N PRO A 48 14.27 -43.31 -1.78
CA PRO A 48 15.63 -42.94 -2.17
C PRO A 48 16.11 -43.50 -3.53
N GLY A 49 15.39 -44.47 -4.10
CA GLY A 49 15.84 -45.23 -5.29
C GLY A 49 15.49 -44.62 -6.66
N ALA A 50 14.84 -43.44 -6.71
CA ALA A 50 14.31 -42.90 -7.95
C ALA A 50 14.78 -41.45 -8.21
N PRO A 51 16.06 -41.23 -8.56
CA PRO A 51 16.66 -39.88 -8.63
C PRO A 51 15.99 -38.94 -9.65
N LEU A 52 15.51 -39.46 -10.79
CA LEU A 52 14.78 -38.66 -11.79
C LEU A 52 13.36 -38.29 -11.33
N LEU A 53 12.68 -39.20 -10.64
CA LEU A 53 11.40 -38.90 -9.98
C LEU A 53 11.63 -37.91 -8.83
N GLY A 54 12.68 -38.11 -8.02
CA GLY A 54 13.07 -37.21 -6.95
C GLY A 54 13.36 -35.80 -7.45
N PHE A 55 14.06 -35.62 -8.57
CA PHE A 55 14.30 -34.31 -9.17
C PHE A 55 13.01 -33.66 -9.68
N SER A 56 12.13 -34.43 -10.32
CA SER A 56 10.81 -33.96 -10.78
C SER A 56 9.92 -33.53 -9.60
N PHE A 57 9.92 -34.30 -8.51
CA PHE A 57 9.27 -33.97 -7.25
C PHE A 57 9.89 -32.72 -6.60
N HIS A 58 11.22 -32.55 -6.68
CA HIS A 58 11.87 -31.35 -6.18
C HIS A 58 11.37 -30.09 -6.89
N ILE A 59 11.31 -30.09 -8.22
CA ILE A 59 10.79 -28.94 -8.98
C ILE A 59 9.32 -28.67 -8.62
N LEU A 60 8.51 -29.74 -8.60
CA LEU A 60 7.07 -29.63 -8.34
C LEU A 60 6.75 -29.11 -6.93
N ILE A 61 7.57 -29.44 -5.93
CA ILE A 61 7.29 -29.09 -4.53
C ILE A 61 8.03 -27.84 -4.08
N PHE A 62 9.27 -27.63 -4.53
CA PHE A 62 10.14 -26.58 -4.02
C PHE A 62 10.30 -25.37 -4.95
N ILE A 63 9.91 -25.47 -6.23
CA ILE A 63 10.05 -24.36 -7.19
C ILE A 63 8.69 -23.83 -7.63
N ALA A 64 7.79 -24.69 -8.07
CA ALA A 64 6.50 -24.26 -8.61
C ALA A 64 5.60 -23.54 -7.57
N PRO A 65 5.40 -24.06 -6.33
CA PRO A 65 4.52 -23.42 -5.36
C PRO A 65 5.01 -22.04 -4.89
N PRO A 66 6.30 -21.81 -4.54
CA PRO A 66 6.80 -20.48 -4.24
C PRO A 66 6.60 -19.51 -5.39
N LEU A 67 6.91 -19.92 -6.62
CA LEU A 67 6.81 -19.05 -7.79
C LEU A 67 5.36 -18.59 -8.02
N LEU A 68 4.41 -19.53 -8.04
CA LEU A 68 2.99 -19.22 -8.21
C LEU A 68 2.45 -18.35 -7.07
N THR A 69 2.89 -18.62 -5.84
CA THR A 69 2.52 -17.82 -4.67
C THR A 69 3.08 -16.40 -4.77
N SER A 70 4.35 -16.22 -5.13
CA SER A 70 4.96 -14.91 -5.34
C SER A 70 4.23 -14.13 -6.43
N MET A 71 3.85 -14.77 -7.53
CA MET A 71 3.04 -14.14 -8.58
C MET A 71 1.68 -13.68 -8.05
N PHE A 72 0.98 -14.54 -7.31
CA PHE A 72 -0.32 -14.20 -6.73
C PHE A 72 -0.23 -13.04 -5.75
N ILE A 73 0.75 -13.05 -4.84
CA ILE A 73 0.94 -11.94 -3.89
C ILE A 73 1.30 -10.66 -4.66
N MET A 74 2.16 -10.73 -5.66
CA MET A 74 2.52 -9.56 -6.48
C MET A 74 1.32 -8.97 -7.22
N TYR A 75 0.48 -9.81 -7.82
CA TYR A 75 -0.80 -9.38 -8.41
C TYR A 75 -1.62 -8.60 -7.40
N ARG A 76 -1.80 -9.16 -6.19
CA ARG A 76 -2.59 -8.53 -5.13
C ARG A 76 -1.98 -7.23 -4.64
N VAL A 77 -0.65 -7.12 -4.55
CA VAL A 77 0.04 -5.89 -4.17
C VAL A 77 -0.17 -4.79 -5.21
N VAL A 78 -0.03 -5.09 -6.51
CA VAL A 78 -0.27 -4.10 -7.57
C VAL A 78 -1.73 -3.64 -7.58
N GLU A 79 -2.66 -4.59 -7.46
CA GLU A 79 -4.10 -4.31 -7.40
C GLU A 79 -4.45 -3.43 -6.18
N GLN A 80 -3.90 -3.76 -5.01
CA GLN A 80 -4.06 -3.00 -3.77
C GLN A 80 -3.49 -1.58 -3.89
N ARG A 81 -2.30 -1.43 -4.49
CA ARG A 81 -1.69 -0.12 -4.75
C ARG A 81 -2.58 0.77 -5.61
N ASN A 82 -3.15 0.22 -6.69
CA ASN A 82 -4.04 1.00 -7.56
C ASN A 82 -5.33 1.42 -6.83
N ARG A 83 -5.97 0.50 -6.12
CA ARG A 83 -7.18 0.82 -5.32
C ARG A 83 -6.89 1.87 -4.27
N HIS A 84 -5.80 1.68 -3.51
CA HIS A 84 -5.37 2.59 -2.47
C HIS A 84 -5.13 4.01 -3.00
N PHE A 85 -4.36 4.14 -4.08
CA PHE A 85 -4.01 5.46 -4.64
C PHE A 85 -5.24 6.19 -5.17
N ARG A 86 -6.15 5.47 -5.85
CA ARG A 86 -7.41 6.02 -6.33
C ARG A 86 -8.31 6.48 -5.17
N ARG A 87 -8.45 5.64 -4.15
CA ARG A 87 -9.27 5.93 -2.96
C ARG A 87 -8.72 7.10 -2.15
N SER A 88 -7.40 7.12 -1.93
CA SER A 88 -6.69 8.23 -1.28
C SER A 88 -6.93 9.54 -2.03
N LEU A 89 -6.76 9.53 -3.36
CA LEU A 89 -7.01 10.70 -4.18
C LEU A 89 -8.47 11.20 -4.03
N GLU A 90 -9.45 10.30 -4.15
CA GLU A 90 -10.87 10.65 -3.99
C GLU A 90 -11.18 11.23 -2.60
N PHE A 91 -10.55 10.68 -1.56
CA PHE A 91 -10.65 11.19 -0.20
C PHE A 91 -10.14 12.64 -0.11
N TYR A 92 -8.93 12.90 -0.59
CA TYR A 92 -8.34 14.24 -0.52
C TYR A 92 -9.06 15.26 -1.42
N GLU A 93 -9.59 14.84 -2.57
CA GLU A 93 -10.46 15.68 -3.41
C GLU A 93 -11.72 16.09 -2.63
N THR A 94 -12.36 15.12 -1.95
CA THR A 94 -13.54 15.39 -1.11
C THR A 94 -13.19 16.34 0.06
N VAL A 95 -12.05 16.15 0.72
CA VAL A 95 -11.58 17.05 1.79
C VAL A 95 -11.35 18.47 1.27
N ALA A 96 -10.75 18.63 0.08
CA ALA A 96 -10.57 19.95 -0.53
C ALA A 96 -11.92 20.63 -0.81
N GLU A 97 -12.91 19.88 -1.33
CA GLU A 97 -14.27 20.39 -1.54
C GLU A 97 -14.97 20.79 -0.23
N VAL A 98 -14.72 20.06 0.87
CA VAL A 98 -15.23 20.45 2.20
C VAL A 98 -14.64 21.80 2.60
N PHE A 99 -13.33 21.99 2.51
CA PHE A 99 -12.68 23.27 2.85
C PHE A 99 -13.18 24.44 1.98
N GLU A 100 -13.38 24.21 0.67
CA GLU A 100 -13.99 25.21 -0.22
C GLU A 100 -15.42 25.55 0.23
N SER A 101 -16.22 24.54 0.61
CA SER A 101 -17.59 24.75 1.12
C SER A 101 -17.62 25.50 2.46
N LEU A 102 -16.54 25.43 3.24
CA LEU A 102 -16.36 26.18 4.49
C LEU A 102 -15.82 27.59 4.26
N GLY A 103 -15.59 28.01 3.01
CA GLY A 103 -15.14 29.37 2.67
C GLY A 103 -13.68 29.63 3.04
N VAL A 104 -12.82 28.62 2.93
CA VAL A 104 -11.37 28.79 3.06
C VAL A 104 -10.82 29.65 1.91
N SER A 105 -9.75 30.41 2.17
CA SER A 105 -9.19 31.37 1.21
C SER A 105 -8.76 30.72 -0.12
N SER A 106 -8.82 31.51 -1.19
CA SER A 106 -8.44 31.08 -2.55
C SER A 106 -6.97 30.66 -2.67
N SER A 107 -6.06 31.26 -1.89
CA SER A 107 -4.64 30.89 -1.85
C SER A 107 -4.43 29.48 -1.28
N VAL A 108 -5.18 29.12 -0.25
CA VAL A 108 -5.15 27.79 0.37
C VAL A 108 -5.80 26.74 -0.53
N SER A 109 -6.94 27.05 -1.15
CA SER A 109 -7.56 26.17 -2.14
C SER A 109 -6.59 25.86 -3.30
N ARG A 110 -5.82 26.87 -3.76
CA ARG A 110 -4.78 26.65 -4.77
C ARG A 110 -3.67 25.72 -4.30
N ALA A 111 -3.21 25.85 -3.05
CA ALA A 111 -2.21 24.95 -2.47
C ALA A 111 -2.72 23.50 -2.39
N LEU A 112 -3.96 23.29 -1.91
CA LEU A 112 -4.59 21.97 -1.88
C LEU A 112 -4.70 21.36 -3.29
N ARG A 113 -5.08 22.17 -4.29
CA ARG A 113 -5.16 21.72 -5.69
C ARG A 113 -3.80 21.32 -6.27
N SER A 114 -2.73 22.05 -5.95
CA SER A 114 -1.36 21.68 -6.36
C SER A 114 -0.97 20.30 -5.82
N PHE A 115 -1.25 20.02 -4.53
CA PHE A 115 -0.98 18.71 -3.96
C PHE A 115 -1.84 17.59 -4.57
N LEU A 116 -3.09 17.89 -4.94
CA LEU A 116 -3.95 16.94 -5.64
C LEU A 116 -3.42 16.60 -7.04
N GLU A 117 -2.84 17.57 -7.76
CA GLU A 117 -2.17 17.31 -9.04
C GLU A 117 -0.94 16.42 -8.87
N ASP A 118 -0.14 16.66 -7.82
CA ASP A 118 1.00 15.80 -7.48
C ASP A 118 0.52 14.37 -7.14
N LEU A 119 -0.53 14.22 -6.33
CA LEU A 119 -1.13 12.92 -6.01
C LEU A 119 -1.67 12.22 -7.26
N ARG A 120 -2.36 12.93 -8.16
CA ARG A 120 -2.85 12.39 -9.44
C ARG A 120 -1.70 11.87 -10.31
N SER A 121 -0.59 12.59 -10.34
CA SER A 121 0.59 12.20 -11.14
C SER A 121 1.18 10.86 -10.67
N VAL A 122 1.18 10.62 -9.36
CA VAL A 122 1.66 9.38 -8.72
C VAL A 122 0.60 8.26 -8.80
N SER A 123 -0.68 8.63 -8.81
CA SER A 123 -1.83 7.72 -8.81
C SER A 123 -2.13 7.03 -10.14
N ARG A 124 -1.25 7.15 -11.14
CA ARG A 124 -1.40 6.45 -12.42
C ARG A 124 -1.55 4.94 -12.19
N GLU A 125 -2.61 4.37 -12.75
CA GLU A 125 -2.90 2.95 -12.59
C GLU A 125 -1.89 2.09 -13.36
N ARG A 126 -1.45 1.01 -12.73
CA ARG A 126 -0.61 -0.03 -13.36
C ARG A 126 -1.47 -1.19 -13.82
N ASN A 127 -1.10 -1.83 -14.93
CA ASN A 127 -1.79 -3.06 -15.36
C ASN A 127 -1.31 -4.25 -14.52
N ALA A 128 -2.13 -4.63 -13.52
CA ALA A 128 -1.80 -5.71 -12.58
C ALA A 128 -1.54 -7.04 -13.29
N LEU A 129 -2.32 -7.39 -14.31
CA LEU A 129 -2.13 -8.64 -15.05
C LEU A 129 -0.80 -8.63 -15.81
N ARG A 130 -0.52 -7.56 -16.58
CA ARG A 130 0.73 -7.41 -17.33
C ARG A 130 1.94 -7.48 -16.41
N ASP A 131 1.92 -6.72 -15.31
CA ASP A 131 3.03 -6.66 -14.37
C ASP A 131 3.21 -7.99 -13.63
N THR A 132 2.13 -8.74 -13.40
CA THR A 132 2.20 -10.11 -12.83
C THR A 132 2.78 -11.11 -13.82
N LEU A 133 2.37 -11.07 -15.10
CA LEU A 133 2.92 -11.98 -16.11
C LEU A 133 4.41 -11.73 -16.35
N LEU A 134 4.84 -10.46 -16.37
CA LEU A 134 6.25 -10.12 -16.53
C LEU A 134 7.11 -10.49 -15.31
N SER A 135 6.51 -10.55 -14.11
CA SER A 135 7.21 -10.94 -12.87
C SER A 135 7.61 -12.42 -12.81
N LEU A 136 7.20 -13.24 -13.79
CA LEU A 136 7.77 -14.58 -14.01
C LEU A 136 9.30 -14.54 -14.13
N THR A 137 9.84 -13.43 -14.64
CA THR A 137 11.29 -13.22 -14.66
C THR A 137 11.76 -12.64 -13.34
N PHE A 138 12.77 -13.26 -12.75
CA PHE A 138 13.37 -12.84 -11.48
C PHE A 138 13.71 -11.33 -11.46
N PHE A 139 14.37 -10.83 -12.51
CA PHE A 139 14.74 -9.42 -12.64
C PHE A 139 13.53 -8.49 -12.67
N TYR A 140 12.45 -8.87 -13.34
CA TYR A 140 11.26 -8.03 -13.38
C TYR A 140 10.54 -8.03 -12.04
N MET A 141 10.52 -9.15 -11.29
CA MET A 141 9.92 -9.18 -9.96
C MET A 141 10.63 -8.21 -9.00
N ILE A 142 11.97 -8.17 -9.02
CA ILE A 142 12.76 -7.21 -8.24
C ILE A 142 12.49 -5.77 -8.68
N TYR A 143 12.54 -5.54 -9.99
CA TYR A 143 12.24 -4.23 -10.57
C TYR A 143 10.84 -3.76 -10.14
N LEU A 144 9.84 -4.63 -10.21
CA LEU A 144 8.47 -4.30 -9.86
C LEU A 144 8.33 -4.01 -8.35
N SER A 145 8.92 -4.82 -7.48
CA SER A 145 8.98 -4.53 -6.03
C SER A 145 9.63 -3.18 -5.74
N HIS A 146 10.75 -2.87 -6.40
CA HIS A 146 11.43 -1.58 -6.29
C HIS A 146 10.52 -0.42 -6.72
N VAL A 147 9.87 -0.56 -7.88
CA VAL A 147 8.97 0.46 -8.42
C VAL A 147 7.77 0.68 -7.51
N ILE A 148 7.15 -0.39 -6.99
CA ILE A 148 6.03 -0.29 -6.06
C ILE A 148 6.43 0.46 -4.80
N GLN A 149 7.58 0.12 -4.20
CA GLN A 149 8.07 0.85 -3.02
C GLN A 149 8.33 2.32 -3.32
N ASN A 150 8.93 2.63 -4.47
CA ASN A 150 9.17 4.00 -4.88
C ASN A 150 7.88 4.78 -5.16
N ASP A 151 6.85 4.13 -5.69
CA ASP A 151 5.52 4.71 -5.87
C ASP A 151 4.89 5.05 -4.51
N TYR A 152 4.93 4.12 -3.55
CA TYR A 152 4.46 4.37 -2.18
C TYR A 152 5.29 5.45 -1.46
N HIS A 153 6.60 5.55 -1.73
CA HIS A 153 7.45 6.60 -1.18
C HIS A 153 6.97 7.97 -1.63
N LYS A 154 6.77 8.13 -2.94
CA LYS A 154 6.27 9.38 -3.51
C LYS A 154 4.87 9.70 -2.99
N HIS A 155 3.97 8.72 -3.00
CA HIS A 155 2.60 8.88 -2.53
C HIS A 155 2.54 9.33 -1.07
N SER A 156 3.16 8.56 -0.15
CA SER A 156 3.16 8.90 1.29
C SER A 156 3.88 10.21 1.59
N SER A 157 4.93 10.58 0.84
CA SER A 157 5.57 11.88 0.99
C SER A 157 4.64 13.02 0.59
N THR A 158 3.89 12.87 -0.51
CA THR A 158 2.92 13.88 -0.94
C THR A 158 1.75 13.96 0.05
N GLU A 159 1.23 12.83 0.53
CA GLU A 159 0.19 12.79 1.54
C GLU A 159 0.63 13.46 2.84
N LYS A 160 1.86 13.24 3.30
CA LYS A 160 2.39 13.92 4.47
C LYS A 160 2.36 15.44 4.31
N ASN A 161 2.79 15.95 3.15
CA ASN A 161 2.77 17.39 2.89
C ASN A 161 1.32 17.93 2.89
N MET A 162 0.38 17.17 2.32
CA MET A 162 -1.05 17.49 2.35
C MET A 162 -1.59 17.49 3.78
N LEU A 163 -1.24 16.51 4.60
CA LEU A 163 -1.62 16.43 6.02
C LEU A 163 -1.07 17.62 6.81
N ASP A 164 0.16 18.02 6.56
CA ASP A 164 0.77 19.17 7.22
C ASP A 164 0.04 20.48 6.89
N LEU A 165 -0.37 20.65 5.63
CA LEU A 165 -1.22 21.76 5.22
C LEU A 165 -2.58 21.70 5.90
N ILE A 166 -3.27 20.55 5.90
CA ILE A 166 -4.57 20.38 6.56
C ILE A 166 -4.45 20.67 8.06
N ASN A 167 -3.38 20.21 8.72
CA ASN A 167 -3.12 20.50 10.13
C ASN A 167 -2.97 22.00 10.38
N PHE A 168 -2.22 22.70 9.53
CA PHE A 168 -2.08 24.15 9.59
C PHE A 168 -3.45 24.85 9.48
N LEU A 169 -4.30 24.41 8.54
CA LEU A 169 -5.65 24.98 8.34
C LEU A 169 -6.59 24.73 9.51
N LEU A 170 -6.38 23.66 10.28
CA LEU A 170 -7.15 23.34 11.47
C LEU A 170 -6.54 23.89 12.77
N GLY A 171 -5.56 24.80 12.68
CA GLY A 171 -4.98 25.49 13.84
C GLY A 171 -3.76 24.80 14.44
N GLY A 172 -3.07 23.94 13.69
CA GLY A 172 -1.72 23.45 14.01
C GLY A 172 -1.63 22.31 15.04
N ASN A 173 -2.67 22.09 15.85
CA ASN A 173 -2.69 21.07 16.90
C ASN A 173 -3.75 19.97 16.68
N ALA A 174 -4.51 20.03 15.59
CA ALA A 174 -5.61 19.09 15.36
C ALA A 174 -5.15 17.63 15.22
N PHE A 175 -3.90 17.40 14.83
CA PHE A 175 -3.37 16.05 14.52
C PHE A 175 -2.05 15.70 15.19
N SER A 176 -1.61 16.47 16.20
CA SER A 176 -0.28 16.29 16.81
C SER A 176 -0.03 14.88 17.36
N SER A 177 -1.04 14.26 17.98
CA SER A 177 -0.94 12.89 18.53
C SER A 177 -1.00 11.78 17.48
N VAL A 178 -1.56 12.05 16.29
CA VAL A 178 -1.69 11.07 15.21
C VAL A 178 -0.48 11.16 14.29
N LYS A 179 0.04 12.38 14.03
CA LYS A 179 1.16 12.67 13.10
C LYS A 179 2.43 11.85 13.37
N GLU A 180 2.72 11.53 14.62
CA GLU A 180 3.85 10.66 15.00
C GLU A 180 3.70 9.20 14.48
N LYS A 181 2.48 8.78 14.17
CA LYS A 181 2.15 7.43 13.69
C LYS A 181 2.06 7.35 12.16
N PHE A 182 2.26 8.44 11.42
CA PHE A 182 2.24 8.39 9.95
C PHE A 182 3.45 7.63 9.43
N VAL A 183 3.20 6.49 8.79
CA VAL A 183 4.25 5.69 8.19
C VAL A 183 4.60 6.31 6.84
N ILE A 184 5.67 7.10 6.82
CA ILE A 184 6.32 7.52 5.58
C ILE A 184 7.06 6.31 5.04
N VAL A 185 6.76 5.98 3.80
CA VAL A 185 7.48 4.92 3.14
C VAL A 185 8.92 5.35 2.92
N GLY A 186 9.89 4.60 3.45
CA GLY A 186 11.30 4.85 3.16
C GLY A 186 11.59 4.73 1.67
N ARG A 187 12.55 5.53 1.17
CA ARG A 187 13.03 5.38 -0.21
C ARG A 187 13.58 3.96 -0.38
N SER A 188 13.28 3.32 -1.51
CA SER A 188 13.67 1.92 -1.74
C SER A 188 15.18 1.75 -1.46
N ASN A 189 15.52 0.86 -0.53
CA ASN A 189 16.91 0.63 -0.16
C ASN A 189 17.65 -0.15 -1.27
N SER A 190 18.89 0.25 -1.56
CA SER A 190 19.91 -0.50 -2.30
C SER A 190 20.09 -1.95 -1.80
N LEU A 191 19.64 -2.22 -0.58
CA LEU A 191 19.57 -3.53 0.07
C LEU A 191 18.72 -4.56 -0.70
N LEU A 192 17.70 -4.13 -1.45
CA LEU A 192 16.91 -5.00 -2.35
C LEU A 192 17.73 -5.50 -3.54
N ILE A 193 18.60 -4.64 -4.07
CA ILE A 193 19.49 -4.98 -5.19
C ILE A 193 20.60 -5.91 -4.68
N ILE A 194 21.11 -5.69 -3.47
CA ILE A 194 22.13 -6.56 -2.86
C ILE A 194 21.55 -7.95 -2.52
N LEU A 195 20.36 -8.01 -1.94
CA LEU A 195 19.63 -9.27 -1.71
C LEU A 195 19.25 -9.98 -3.01
N ALA A 196 19.02 -9.23 -4.10
CA ALA A 196 18.75 -9.77 -5.43
C ALA A 196 19.98 -10.38 -6.11
N LEU A 197 21.20 -9.97 -5.73
CA LEU A 197 22.45 -10.51 -6.26
C LEU A 197 22.91 -11.77 -5.51
N LEU A 198 22.51 -11.92 -4.24
CA LEU A 198 22.81 -13.09 -3.39
C LEU A 198 22.37 -14.47 -3.98
N PRO A 199 21.22 -14.62 -4.66
CA PRO A 199 20.78 -15.90 -5.23
C PRO A 199 21.69 -16.45 -6.33
N PHE A 200 22.54 -15.62 -6.97
CA PHE A 200 23.53 -16.11 -7.92
C PHE A 200 24.58 -17.03 -7.28
N LEU A 201 24.75 -16.97 -5.96
CA LEU A 201 25.58 -17.90 -5.19
C LEU A 201 24.83 -19.17 -4.75
N VAL A 202 23.48 -19.17 -4.78
CA VAL A 202 22.68 -20.25 -4.17
C VAL A 202 21.33 -20.48 -4.88
N VAL A 203 21.39 -21.08 -6.08
CA VAL A 203 20.24 -21.49 -6.91
C VAL A 203 19.09 -22.19 -6.15
N PRO A 204 19.30 -23.08 -5.16
CA PRO A 204 18.18 -23.75 -4.49
C PRO A 204 17.28 -22.83 -3.64
N TYR A 205 17.71 -21.60 -3.30
CA TYR A 205 16.93 -20.71 -2.43
C TYR A 205 16.18 -19.60 -3.19
N LEU A 206 16.24 -19.59 -4.52
CA LEU A 206 15.63 -18.53 -5.34
C LEU A 206 14.14 -18.33 -5.05
N GLY A 207 13.37 -19.42 -4.93
CA GLY A 207 11.92 -19.35 -4.66
C GLY A 207 11.60 -18.72 -3.30
N ILE A 208 12.39 -19.01 -2.26
CA ILE A 208 12.21 -18.46 -0.92
C ILE A 208 12.56 -16.97 -0.89
N ILE A 209 13.63 -16.57 -1.59
CA ILE A 209 14.04 -15.17 -1.70
C ILE A 209 12.96 -14.35 -2.40
N LEU A 210 12.37 -14.87 -3.47
CA LEU A 210 11.25 -14.22 -4.17
C LEU A 210 10.04 -14.05 -3.26
N LEU A 211 9.68 -15.05 -2.47
CA LEU A 211 8.58 -14.92 -1.53
C LEU A 211 8.85 -13.87 -0.46
N PHE A 212 10.03 -13.89 0.14
CA PHE A 212 10.43 -12.88 1.13
C PHE A 212 10.37 -11.46 0.55
N LEU A 213 10.84 -11.29 -0.69
CA LEU A 213 10.79 -10.01 -1.39
C LEU A 213 9.36 -9.48 -1.58
N VAL A 214 8.46 -10.33 -2.07
CA VAL A 214 7.08 -9.94 -2.35
C VAL A 214 6.30 -9.74 -1.05
N ASP A 215 6.54 -10.57 -0.04
CA ASP A 215 5.95 -10.43 1.29
C ASP A 215 6.41 -9.16 2.00
N TYR A 216 7.71 -8.83 1.95
CA TYR A 216 8.22 -7.56 2.45
C TYR A 216 7.53 -6.36 1.78
N THR A 217 7.32 -6.44 0.46
CA THR A 217 6.59 -5.41 -0.29
C THR A 217 5.13 -5.31 0.20
N ALA A 218 4.45 -6.44 0.40
CA ALA A 218 3.07 -6.49 0.87
C ALA A 218 2.90 -5.98 2.31
N TRP A 219 3.75 -6.45 3.23
CA TRP A 219 3.76 -6.04 4.64
C TRP A 219 3.82 -4.52 4.76
N PHE A 220 4.71 -3.90 3.99
CA PHE A 220 4.93 -2.49 4.06
C PHE A 220 3.78 -1.65 3.47
N SER A 221 3.22 -2.08 2.32
CA SER A 221 1.99 -1.49 1.78
C SER A 221 0.85 -1.55 2.79
N ASN A 222 0.71 -2.67 3.50
CA ASN A 222 -0.30 -2.86 4.54
C ASN A 222 -0.13 -1.89 5.71
N GLU A 223 1.10 -1.70 6.21
CA GLU A 223 1.35 -0.77 7.33
C GLU A 223 1.06 0.68 6.94
N HIS A 224 1.43 1.11 5.74
CA HIS A 224 1.09 2.44 5.25
C HIS A 224 -0.44 2.65 5.16
N ILE A 225 -1.17 1.70 4.54
CA ILE A 225 -2.65 1.76 4.44
C ILE A 225 -3.31 1.82 5.82
N LYS A 226 -2.85 0.99 6.77
CA LYS A 226 -3.37 1.01 8.16
C LYS A 226 -3.17 2.37 8.81
N SER A 227 -1.97 2.95 8.66
CA SER A 227 -1.67 4.27 9.22
C SER A 227 -2.58 5.33 8.60
N GLN A 228 -2.72 5.35 7.28
CA GLN A 228 -3.55 6.33 6.57
C GLN A 228 -5.02 6.29 7.00
N LYS A 229 -5.60 5.09 7.18
CA LYS A 229 -6.99 4.96 7.66
C LYS A 229 -7.21 5.62 9.02
N GLN A 230 -6.21 5.60 9.90
CA GLN A 230 -6.32 6.28 11.19
C GLN A 230 -6.38 7.80 10.98
N PHE A 231 -5.52 8.34 10.12
CA PHE A 231 -5.50 9.78 9.81
C PHE A 231 -6.79 10.28 9.17
N GLU A 232 -7.32 9.54 8.20
CA GLU A 232 -8.51 9.99 7.48
C GLU A 232 -9.72 10.10 8.37
N LYS A 233 -9.87 9.15 9.31
CA LYS A 233 -10.90 9.25 10.36
C LYS A 233 -10.70 10.51 11.20
N THR A 234 -9.48 10.78 11.65
CA THR A 234 -9.19 11.99 12.43
C THR A 234 -9.46 13.27 11.62
N ILE A 235 -9.14 13.30 10.32
CA ILE A 235 -9.44 14.45 9.45
C ILE A 235 -10.95 14.67 9.36
N VAL A 236 -11.72 13.61 9.11
CA VAL A 236 -13.18 13.70 9.03
C VAL A 236 -13.77 14.20 10.35
N GLU A 237 -13.31 13.67 11.49
CA GLU A 237 -13.74 14.14 12.82
C GLU A 237 -13.40 15.62 13.06
N ALA A 238 -12.18 16.04 12.70
CA ALA A 238 -11.74 17.42 12.85
C ALA A 238 -12.55 18.37 11.96
N LEU A 239 -12.86 17.97 10.73
CA LEU A 239 -13.72 18.73 9.82
C LEU A 239 -15.17 18.81 10.32
N LYS A 240 -15.71 17.72 10.88
CA LYS A 240 -17.03 17.72 11.54
C LYS A 240 -17.04 18.73 12.69
N ASN A 241 -16.04 18.69 13.57
CA ASN A 241 -15.91 19.64 14.70
C ASN A 241 -15.80 21.09 14.22
N LEU A 242 -14.98 21.36 13.21
CA LEU A 242 -14.86 22.70 12.63
C LEU A 242 -16.19 23.19 12.05
N SER A 243 -16.90 22.33 11.32
CA SER A 243 -18.20 22.64 10.73
C SER A 243 -19.27 22.92 11.79
N SER A 244 -19.18 22.29 12.96
CA SER A 244 -20.05 22.53 14.11
C SER A 244 -19.68 23.82 14.85
N PHE A 245 -18.39 24.07 15.10
CA PHE A 245 -17.92 25.27 15.79
C PHE A 245 -18.22 26.57 15.03
N ARG A 246 -18.05 26.58 13.69
CA ARG A 246 -18.45 27.74 12.87
C ARG A 246 -19.95 28.05 12.95
N GLN A 247 -20.80 27.09 13.30
CA GLN A 247 -22.23 27.37 13.53
C GLN A 247 -22.45 28.18 14.79
N PHE A 248 -21.60 28.00 15.80
CA PHE A 248 -21.72 28.67 17.08
C PHE A 248 -21.32 30.15 16.99
N LEU A 249 -20.34 30.50 16.16
CA LEU A 249 -19.84 31.88 16.02
C LEU A 249 -20.68 32.78 15.09
N VAL A 250 -21.59 32.22 14.28
CA VAL A 250 -22.42 32.96 13.32
C VAL A 250 -23.86 33.17 13.85
N LYS A 251 -24.13 32.73 15.08
CA LYS A 251 -25.35 33.06 15.83
C LYS A 251 -25.06 34.18 16.82
#